data_AF-A0A6L7HXZ3-F1
#
_entry.id   AF-A0A6L7HXZ3-F1
#
_cell.length_a   1.000
_cell.length_b   1.000
_cell.length_c   1.000
_cell.angle_alpha   90.00
_cell.angle_beta   90.00
_cell.angle_gamma   90.00
#
_symmetry.space_group_name_H-M   'P 1'
#
loop_
_entity.id
_entity.type
_entity.pdbx_description
1 polymer ?
#
loop_
_entity_poly.entity_id
_entity_poly.type
_entity_poly.pdbx_seq_one_letter_code
_entity_poly.pdbx_strand_id
1 'polypeptide(L)'
;MARLLLLSLFAASLLVACLMTGCANMPSQSQTQIQAQEQAEQQALGAMVQVLQQAIASPSPQHLEVIARYGTDSRYYVMVRGWLVQELSGIESQLAAHGDSAPEAMRAKAEHLRAAIRRIDLE
;
A
#
# COMPACT_ATOMS: atom_id res chain seq x y z
N MET A 1 7.78 56.01 -24.46
CA MET A 1 8.30 56.24 -23.10
C MET A 1 7.49 55.56 -21.97
N ALA A 2 6.50 54.69 -22.27
CA ALA A 2 5.73 53.99 -21.23
C ALA A 2 6.29 52.60 -20.83
N ARG A 3 7.20 52.03 -21.63
CA ARG A 3 7.80 50.70 -21.38
C ARG A 3 9.01 50.71 -20.43
N LEU A 4 9.62 51.88 -20.17
CA LEU A 4 10.77 52.00 -19.27
C LEU A 4 10.37 52.19 -17.79
N LEU A 5 9.14 52.65 -17.52
CA LEU A 5 8.64 52.91 -16.17
C LEU A 5 8.07 51.65 -15.46
N LEU A 6 7.68 50.63 -16.22
CA LEU A 6 7.16 49.37 -15.68
C LEU A 6 8.27 48.43 -15.15
N LEU A 7 9.50 48.58 -15.65
CA LEU A 7 10.65 47.76 -15.26
C LEU A 7 11.29 48.21 -13.94
N SER A 8 11.18 49.49 -13.56
CA SER A 8 11.73 50.00 -12.30
C SER A 8 10.86 49.66 -11.08
N LEU A 9 9.55 49.44 -11.26
CA LEU A 9 8.65 49.04 -10.17
C LEU A 9 8.82 47.57 -9.74
N PHE A 10 9.23 46.69 -10.65
CA PHE A 10 9.49 45.28 -10.34
C PHE A 10 10.80 45.04 -9.59
N ALA A 11 11.83 45.87 -9.83
CA ALA A 11 13.13 45.73 -9.19
C ALA A 11 13.13 46.13 -7.70
N ALA A 12 12.26 47.07 -7.30
CA ALA A 12 12.17 47.53 -5.91
C ALA A 12 11.49 46.52 -4.98
N SER A 13 10.64 45.62 -5.51
CA SER A 13 9.95 44.61 -4.71
C SER A 13 10.81 43.39 -4.37
N LEU A 14 11.91 43.15 -5.10
CA LEU A 14 12.76 41.99 -4.88
C LEU A 14 13.74 42.17 -3.70
N LEU A 15 13.99 43.41 -3.25
CA LEU A 15 15.01 43.70 -2.26
C LEU A 15 14.48 43.71 -0.80
N VAL A 16 13.16 43.76 -0.60
CA VAL A 16 12.53 43.76 0.74
C VAL A 16 12.27 42.35 1.26
N ALA A 17 12.22 41.32 0.40
CA ALA A 17 11.93 39.94 0.81
C ALA A 17 13.12 39.19 1.45
N CYS A 18 14.35 39.72 1.37
CA CYS A 18 15.55 39.00 1.83
C CYS A 18 15.91 39.21 3.31
N LEU A 19 15.22 40.08 4.05
CA LEU A 19 15.63 40.45 5.42
C LEU A 19 14.78 39.83 6.54
N MET A 20 13.78 39.00 6.23
CA MET A 20 12.89 38.39 7.23
C MET A 20 12.95 36.85 7.31
N THR A 21 13.87 36.20 6.58
CA THR A 21 14.05 34.74 6.65
C THR A 21 15.24 34.37 7.53
N GLY A 22 15.30 34.97 8.72
CA GLY A 22 16.42 34.85 9.63
C GLY A 22 15.98 34.73 11.08
N CYS A 23 15.13 33.74 11.39
CA CYS A 23 14.94 33.14 12.72
C CYS A 23 13.96 31.95 12.58
N ALA A 24 14.22 30.88 13.33
CA ALA A 24 13.36 29.72 13.54
C ALA A 24 13.28 28.68 12.40
N ASN A 25 14.34 27.87 12.27
CA ASN A 25 14.15 26.45 11.97
C ASN A 25 15.32 25.66 12.57
N MET A 26 15.32 25.50 13.90
CA MET A 26 16.03 24.39 14.49
C MET A 26 15.16 23.15 14.25
N PRO A 27 15.59 22.15 13.46
CA PRO A 27 14.85 20.91 13.35
C PRO A 27 14.85 20.27 14.74
N SER A 28 13.68 20.28 15.38
CA SER A 28 13.40 19.48 16.56
C SER A 28 13.73 18.02 16.23
N GLN A 29 14.74 17.46 16.90
CA GLN A 29 15.23 16.08 16.67
C GLN A 29 14.11 15.04 16.70
N SER A 30 13.01 15.33 17.40
CA SER A 30 11.79 14.52 17.45
C SER A 30 11.06 14.40 16.10
N GLN A 31 11.08 15.42 15.25
CA GLN A 31 10.40 15.40 13.94
C GLN A 31 11.14 14.53 12.92
N THR A 32 12.48 14.53 12.96
CA THR A 32 13.30 13.71 12.07
C THR A 32 13.17 12.21 12.39
N GLN A 33 13.00 11.86 13.67
CA GLN A 33 12.81 10.46 14.09
C GLN A 33 11.44 9.91 13.69
N ILE A 34 10.37 10.71 13.81
CA ILE A 34 9.02 10.30 13.39
C ILE A 34 8.96 10.07 11.87
N GLN A 35 9.52 11.00 11.08
CA GLN A 35 9.56 10.85 9.61
C GLN A 35 10.36 9.61 9.15
N ALA A 36 11.49 9.31 9.81
CA ALA A 36 12.27 8.12 9.49
C ALA A 36 11.52 6.82 9.81
N GLN A 37 10.76 6.81 10.92
CA GLN A 37 9.94 5.66 11.30
C GLN A 37 8.77 5.44 10.33
N GLU A 38 8.08 6.50 9.93
CA GLU A 38 6.99 6.43 8.94
C GLU A 38 7.48 5.91 7.59
N GLN A 39 8.64 6.36 7.12
CA GLN A 39 9.24 5.84 5.88
C GLN A 39 9.59 4.35 5.98
N ALA A 40 10.16 3.93 7.10
CA ALA A 40 10.48 2.52 7.32
C ALA A 40 9.21 1.65 7.33
N GLU A 41 8.12 2.13 7.95
CA GLU A 41 6.84 1.44 7.97
C GLU A 41 6.21 1.36 6.57
N GLN A 42 6.22 2.45 5.79
CA GLN A 42 5.75 2.46 4.41
C GLN A 42 6.51 1.45 3.54
N GLN A 43 7.83 1.35 3.70
CA GLN A 43 8.64 0.40 2.96
C GLN A 43 8.33 -1.05 3.37
N ALA A 44 8.15 -1.31 4.67
CA ALA A 44 7.76 -2.62 5.18
C ALA A 44 6.36 -3.03 4.67
N LEU A 45 5.39 -2.10 4.66
CA LEU A 45 4.07 -2.32 4.09
C LEU A 45 4.14 -2.67 2.60
N GLY A 46 4.92 -1.92 1.82
CA GLY A 46 5.09 -2.19 0.40
C GLY A 46 5.66 -3.59 0.13
N ALA A 47 6.71 -3.98 0.87
CA ALA A 47 7.30 -5.31 0.76
C ALA A 47 6.30 -6.42 1.15
N MET A 48 5.55 -6.22 2.23
CA MET A 48 4.48 -7.14 2.65
C MET A 48 3.43 -7.32 1.55
N VAL A 49 2.94 -6.23 0.95
CA VAL A 49 1.92 -6.28 -0.11
C VAL A 49 2.40 -7.09 -1.31
N GLN A 50 3.67 -6.93 -1.71
CA GLN A 50 4.25 -7.71 -2.81
C GLN A 50 4.30 -9.20 -2.50
N VAL A 51 4.71 -9.55 -1.27
CA VAL A 51 4.77 -10.94 -0.80
C VAL A 51 3.37 -11.55 -0.73
N LEU A 52 2.38 -10.82 -0.22
CA LEU A 52 0.98 -11.25 -0.19
C LEU A 52 0.41 -11.44 -1.60
N GLN A 53 0.70 -10.53 -2.53
CA GLN A 53 0.24 -10.63 -3.91
C GLN A 53 0.71 -11.95 -4.55
N GLN A 54 1.98 -12.31 -4.37
CA GLN A 54 2.53 -13.57 -4.87
C GLN A 54 1.86 -14.79 -4.21
N ALA A 55 1.67 -14.73 -2.88
CA ALA A 55 1.07 -15.81 -2.11
C ALA A 55 -0.40 -16.06 -2.46
N ILE A 56 -1.16 -14.99 -2.76
CA ILE A 56 -2.56 -15.05 -3.19
C ILE A 56 -2.66 -15.58 -4.63
N ALA A 57 -1.74 -15.16 -5.51
CA ALA A 57 -1.79 -15.51 -6.93
C ALA A 57 -1.43 -16.98 -7.21
N SER A 58 -0.54 -17.57 -6.40
CA SER A 58 0.02 -18.89 -6.67
C SER A 58 -0.31 -19.87 -5.53
N PRO A 59 -1.17 -20.87 -5.74
CA PRO A 59 -1.46 -21.87 -4.70
C PRO A 59 -0.22 -22.64 -4.27
N SER A 60 0.11 -22.62 -2.97
CA SER A 60 1.11 -23.49 -2.36
C SER A 60 0.97 -23.52 -0.82
N PRO A 61 1.42 -24.60 -0.15
CA PRO A 61 1.46 -24.63 1.32
C PRO A 61 2.28 -23.49 1.94
N GLN A 62 3.43 -23.16 1.34
CA GLN A 62 4.29 -22.08 1.82
C GLN A 62 3.59 -20.72 1.71
N HIS A 63 2.79 -20.51 0.65
CA HIS A 63 2.01 -19.30 0.48
C HIS A 63 0.84 -19.21 1.47
N LEU A 64 0.25 -20.34 1.89
CA LEU A 64 -0.72 -20.33 2.99
C LEU A 64 -0.10 -19.86 4.30
N GLU A 65 1.15 -20.24 4.60
CA GLU A 65 1.86 -19.77 5.79
C GLU A 65 2.15 -18.26 5.74
N VAL A 66 2.49 -17.75 4.55
CA VAL A 66 2.68 -16.31 4.33
C VAL A 66 1.38 -15.54 4.57
N ILE A 67 0.27 -16.02 3.99
CA ILE A 67 -1.04 -15.39 4.17
C ILE A 67 -1.45 -15.46 5.65
N ALA A 68 -1.24 -16.59 6.32
CA ALA A 68 -1.55 -16.73 7.75
C ALA A 68 -0.75 -15.72 8.58
N ARG A 69 0.58 -15.63 8.35
CA ARG A 69 1.46 -14.72 9.11
C ARG A 69 1.00 -13.27 9.10
N TYR A 70 0.58 -12.76 7.93
CA TYR A 70 0.11 -11.38 7.82
C TYR A 70 -1.38 -11.23 8.11
N GLY A 71 -2.17 -12.26 7.80
CA GLY A 71 -3.62 -12.26 7.97
C GLY A 71 -4.05 -12.36 9.43
N THR A 72 -3.25 -12.99 10.31
CA THR A 72 -3.53 -13.04 11.75
C THR A 72 -2.96 -11.83 12.51
N ASP A 73 -2.22 -10.95 11.84
CA ASP A 73 -1.78 -9.68 12.43
C ASP A 73 -2.97 -8.71 12.44
N SER A 74 -3.39 -8.28 13.63
CA SER A 74 -4.57 -7.40 13.79
C SER A 74 -4.46 -6.09 13.01
N ARG A 75 -3.25 -5.62 12.70
CA ARG A 75 -3.02 -4.41 11.90
C ARG A 75 -3.43 -4.59 10.44
N TYR A 76 -3.33 -5.82 9.93
CA TYR A 76 -3.52 -6.14 8.52
C TYR A 76 -4.72 -7.06 8.26
N TYR A 77 -5.28 -7.69 9.29
CA TYR A 77 -6.38 -8.65 9.20
C TYR A 77 -7.51 -8.19 8.26
N VAL A 78 -8.06 -6.99 8.49
CA VAL A 78 -9.19 -6.48 7.68
C VAL A 78 -8.80 -6.34 6.20
N MET A 79 -7.59 -5.87 5.92
CA MET A 79 -7.08 -5.69 4.56
C MET A 79 -6.87 -7.04 3.87
N VAL A 80 -6.16 -7.96 4.53
CA VAL A 80 -5.84 -9.29 3.98
C VAL A 80 -7.13 -10.08 3.76
N ARG A 81 -8.02 -10.13 4.75
CA ARG A 81 -9.30 -10.84 4.66
C ARG A 81 -10.18 -10.27 3.56
N GLY A 82 -10.28 -8.94 3.45
CA GLY A 82 -11.02 -8.27 2.40
C GLY A 82 -10.51 -8.63 1.01
N TRP A 83 -9.18 -8.64 0.81
CA TRP A 83 -8.57 -9.06 -0.45
C TRP A 83 -8.88 -10.52 -0.78
N LEU A 84 -8.69 -11.45 0.16
CA LEU A 84 -8.96 -12.88 -0.06
C LEU A 84 -10.41 -13.14 -0.45
N VAL A 85 -11.38 -12.48 0.21
CA VAL A 85 -12.81 -12.62 -0.10
C VAL A 85 -13.13 -12.07 -1.49
N GLN A 86 -12.57 -10.91 -1.85
CA GLN A 86 -12.77 -10.32 -3.17
C GLN A 86 -12.18 -11.22 -4.28
N GLU A 87 -10.96 -11.73 -4.08
CA GLU A 87 -10.31 -12.63 -5.02
C GLU A 87 -11.09 -13.94 -5.18
N LEU A 88 -11.54 -14.53 -4.07
CA LEU A 88 -12.33 -15.75 -4.07
C LEU A 88 -13.65 -15.54 -4.84
N SER A 89 -14.37 -14.46 -4.56
CA SER A 89 -15.61 -14.11 -5.27
C SER A 89 -15.39 -13.99 -6.79
N GLY A 90 -14.29 -13.36 -7.20
CA GLY A 90 -13.91 -13.26 -8.61
C GLY A 90 -13.62 -14.61 -9.27
N ILE A 91 -12.96 -15.53 -8.56
CA ILE A 91 -12.68 -16.89 -9.05
C ILE A 91 -13.95 -17.74 -9.07
N GLU A 92 -14.81 -17.65 -8.06
CA GLU A 92 -16.07 -18.38 -8.00
C GLU A 92 -17.03 -17.96 -9.12
N SER A 93 -17.08 -16.67 -9.44
CA SER A 93 -17.83 -16.16 -10.60
C SER A 93 -17.32 -16.77 -11.93
N GLN A 94 -16.00 -16.86 -12.10
CA GLN A 94 -15.41 -17.50 -13.28
C GLN A 94 -15.69 -19.01 -13.31
N LEU A 95 -15.60 -19.70 -12.18
CA LEU A 95 -15.94 -21.12 -12.08
C LEU A 95 -17.40 -21.37 -12.46
N ALA A 96 -18.32 -20.53 -11.99
CA ALA A 96 -19.73 -20.62 -12.34
C ALA A 96 -19.99 -20.42 -13.84
N ALA A 97 -19.25 -19.51 -14.48
CA ALA A 97 -19.35 -19.28 -15.92
C ALA A 97 -18.80 -20.44 -16.77
N HIS A 98 -17.75 -21.13 -16.31
CA HIS A 98 -17.15 -22.26 -17.03
C HIS A 98 -17.84 -23.61 -16.72
N GLY A 99 -18.47 -23.74 -15.56
CA GLY A 99 -19.06 -25.00 -15.08
C GLY A 99 -18.02 -26.12 -15.01
N ASP A 100 -18.34 -27.27 -15.61
CA ASP A 100 -17.47 -28.44 -15.59
C ASP A 100 -16.19 -28.26 -16.41
N SER A 101 -16.21 -27.36 -17.40
CA SER A 101 -15.05 -27.08 -18.26
C SER A 101 -13.96 -26.23 -17.61
N ALA A 102 -14.17 -25.79 -16.36
CA ALA A 102 -13.24 -24.90 -15.67
C ALA A 102 -11.84 -25.53 -15.52
N PRO A 103 -10.76 -24.77 -15.76
CA PRO A 103 -9.40 -25.25 -15.55
C PRO A 103 -9.14 -25.73 -14.12
N GLU A 104 -8.42 -26.84 -13.97
CA GLU A 104 -7.98 -27.38 -12.67
C GLU A 104 -7.30 -26.31 -11.80
N ALA A 105 -6.45 -25.49 -12.42
CA ALA A 105 -5.74 -24.40 -11.74
C ALA A 105 -6.70 -23.36 -11.12
N MET A 106 -7.87 -23.12 -11.73
CA MET A 106 -8.87 -22.20 -11.19
C MET A 106 -9.55 -22.81 -9.95
N ARG A 107 -9.85 -24.12 -9.98
CA ARG A 107 -10.39 -24.85 -8.82
C ARG A 107 -9.37 -24.87 -7.68
N ALA A 108 -8.10 -25.17 -7.98
CA ALA A 108 -7.02 -25.14 -7.01
C ALA A 108 -6.84 -23.75 -6.37
N LYS A 109 -6.98 -22.67 -7.15
CA LYS A 109 -6.93 -21.31 -6.62
C LYS A 109 -8.12 -21.01 -5.69
N ALA A 110 -9.33 -21.44 -6.03
CA ALA A 110 -10.49 -21.28 -5.15
C ALA A 110 -10.30 -22.02 -3.81
N GLU A 111 -9.85 -23.27 -3.85
CA GLU A 111 -9.57 -24.06 -2.64
C GLU A 111 -8.47 -23.43 -1.78
N HIS A 112 -7.39 -22.94 -2.40
CA HIS A 112 -6.32 -22.22 -1.71
C HIS A 112 -6.86 -20.98 -0.98
N LEU A 113 -7.68 -20.17 -1.64
CA LEU A 113 -8.26 -18.97 -1.04
C LEU A 113 -9.24 -19.31 0.10
N ARG A 114 -10.08 -20.36 -0.04
CA ARG A 114 -10.95 -20.83 1.03
C ARG A 114 -10.14 -21.32 2.24
N ALA A 115 -9.08 -22.09 2.00
CA ALA A 115 -8.18 -22.55 3.05
C ALA A 115 -7.48 -21.38 3.75
N ALA A 116 -7.05 -20.37 3.00
CA ALA A 116 -6.43 -19.17 3.54
C ALA A 116 -7.39 -18.39 4.45
N ILE A 117 -8.62 -18.13 3.99
CA ILE A 117 -9.66 -17.43 4.79
C ILE A 117 -9.96 -18.21 6.06
N ARG A 118 -10.21 -19.52 5.94
CA ARG A 118 -10.47 -20.37 7.10
C ARG A 118 -9.32 -20.32 8.10
N ARG A 119 -8.07 -20.30 7.63
CA ARG A 119 -6.90 -20.28 8.49
C ARG A 119 -6.74 -18.98 9.27
N ILE A 120 -7.04 -17.83 8.65
CA ILE A 120 -6.94 -16.53 9.33
C ILE A 120 -8.14 -16.23 10.24
N ASP A 121 -9.28 -16.87 10.01
CA ASP A 121 -10.50 -16.68 10.82
C ASP A 121 -10.53 -17.59 12.08
N LEU A 122 -9.68 -18.62 12.16
CA LEU A 122 -9.65 -19.60 13.25
C LEU A 122 -8.58 -19.35 14.32
N GLU A 123 -7.60 -18.50 14.04
CA GLU A 123 -6.52 -18.10 14.96
C GLU A 123 -6.86 -16.76 15.64
#